data_AF-A0A7C4JQB4-F1
#
_entry.id   AF-A0A7C4JQB4-F1
#
_cell.length_a   1.000
_cell.length_b   1.000
_cell.length_c   1.000
_cell.angle_alpha   90.00
_cell.angle_beta   90.00
_cell.angle_gamma   90.00
#
_symmetry.space_group_name_H-M   'P 1'
#
loop_
_entity.id
_entity.type
_entity.pdbx_description
1 polymer ?
#
loop_
_entity_poly.entity_id
_entity_poly.type
_entity_poly.pdbx_seq_one_letter_code
_entity_poly.pdbx_strand_id
1 'polypeptide(L)'
;MNISLDLFFENLENEKIAELFKNALPWEPLKFLKTYLLDTVPELPKEIPIGIPIPESLFLTSEGEVIPLKDLEIYNDEYYFKGEKIKGAILKAGALLTGKKIFFEEEVIVEPFSLISPPAYFSKGTQIRHGSYIRGSVYTGEKVVIGHTTEVKNSIFFSSAKASHFAYIGDSILGNSVNLGAGTKLANLKFSKTIITLVINNEIVNTGLKKMGAILGDLCQTGCNSVLQPGTLLGKKSYVYPGKVCGPGYFLPGTKIK
;
A
#
# COMPACT_ATOMS: atom_id res chain seq x y z
N MET A 1 15.87 6.68 23.41
CA MET A 1 15.15 7.26 22.27
C MET A 1 13.82 6.56 22.12
N ASN A 2 12.68 7.22 22.36
CA ASN A 2 11.35 6.59 22.23
C ASN A 2 10.45 7.45 21.34
N ILE A 3 10.49 7.21 20.03
CA ILE A 3 9.32 7.52 19.21
C ILE A 3 8.38 6.33 19.40
N SER A 4 7.30 6.54 20.17
CA SER A 4 6.30 5.49 20.33
C SER A 4 5.51 5.32 19.02
N LEU A 5 5.24 4.05 18.67
CA LEU A 5 4.36 3.69 17.56
C LEU A 5 2.93 4.18 17.78
N ASP A 6 2.48 4.33 19.03
CA ASP A 6 1.12 4.79 19.38
C ASP A 6 0.83 6.24 18.94
N LEU A 7 1.89 6.99 18.64
CA LEU A 7 1.80 8.34 18.08
C LEU A 7 1.42 8.32 16.60
N PHE A 8 1.54 7.16 15.95
CA PHE A 8 1.22 6.96 14.54
C PHE A 8 0.03 6.02 14.37
N PHE A 9 0.06 4.85 14.99
CA PHE A 9 -0.82 3.75 14.65
C PHE A 9 -1.57 3.25 15.88
N GLU A 10 -2.85 3.00 15.74
CA GLU A 10 -3.70 2.39 16.76
C GLU A 10 -3.95 0.92 16.42
N ASN A 11 -4.03 0.07 17.45
CA ASN A 11 -4.37 -1.35 17.35
C ASN A 11 -3.46 -2.18 16.39
N LEU A 12 -2.16 -1.87 16.35
CA LEU A 12 -1.18 -2.57 15.50
C LEU A 12 -1.17 -4.09 15.74
N GLU A 13 -1.48 -4.55 16.93
CA GLU A 13 -1.55 -5.96 17.31
C GLU A 13 -2.58 -6.76 16.50
N ASN A 14 -3.57 -6.09 15.89
CA ASN A 14 -4.59 -6.71 15.06
C ASN A 14 -4.18 -6.80 13.58
N GLU A 15 -3.08 -6.15 13.17
CA GLU A 15 -2.59 -6.18 11.80
C GLU A 15 -1.90 -7.51 11.49
N LYS A 16 -2.10 -8.08 10.30
CA LYS A 16 -1.44 -9.34 9.89
C LYS A 16 0.10 -9.23 9.90
N ILE A 17 0.61 -8.01 9.75
CA ILE A 17 2.04 -7.69 9.74
C ILE A 17 2.55 -7.16 11.09
N ALA A 18 1.77 -7.28 12.18
CA ALA A 18 2.09 -6.76 13.51
C ALA A 18 3.50 -7.14 13.98
N GLU A 19 3.99 -8.32 13.62
CA GLU A 19 5.33 -8.78 14.00
C GLU A 19 6.46 -7.87 13.48
N LEU A 20 6.28 -7.23 12.32
CA LEU A 20 7.27 -6.29 11.77
C LEU A 20 7.42 -5.03 12.61
N PHE A 21 6.43 -4.73 13.46
CA PHE A 21 6.37 -3.54 14.30
C PHE A 21 6.79 -3.82 15.76
N LYS A 22 7.00 -5.07 16.15
CA LYS A 22 7.41 -5.41 17.53
C LYS A 22 8.79 -4.84 17.83
N ASN A 23 8.87 -4.00 18.88
CA ASN A 23 10.10 -3.33 19.32
C ASN A 23 10.82 -2.53 18.20
N ALA A 24 10.06 -2.02 17.24
CA ALA A 24 10.58 -1.37 16.05
C ALA A 24 10.35 0.16 16.07
N LEU A 25 11.22 0.92 15.42
CA LEU A 25 10.92 2.32 15.08
C LEU A 25 9.90 2.38 13.93
N PRO A 26 9.15 3.48 13.76
CA PRO A 26 8.02 3.54 12.81
C PRO A 26 8.34 3.21 11.35
N TRP A 27 9.60 3.29 10.91
CA TRP A 27 10.02 3.01 9.54
C TRP A 27 10.70 1.66 9.33
N GLU A 28 11.07 0.96 10.41
CA GLU A 28 11.82 -0.29 10.29
C GLU A 28 11.09 -1.43 9.59
N PRO A 29 9.75 -1.57 9.65
CA PRO A 29 9.03 -2.55 8.85
C PRO A 29 9.39 -2.50 7.35
N LEU A 30 9.72 -1.32 6.81
CA LEU A 30 10.14 -1.16 5.41
C LEU A 30 11.43 -1.90 5.06
N LYS A 31 12.30 -2.17 6.05
CA LYS A 31 13.55 -2.93 5.86
C LYS A 31 13.27 -4.42 5.61
N PHE A 32 12.21 -4.95 6.23
CA PHE A 32 11.93 -6.38 6.30
C PHE A 32 10.75 -6.81 5.43
N LEU A 33 9.92 -5.85 4.97
CA LEU A 33 8.71 -6.09 4.18
C LEU A 33 8.94 -7.04 2.99
N LYS A 34 10.05 -6.89 2.26
CA LYS A 34 10.34 -7.76 1.12
C LYS A 34 10.46 -9.23 1.54
N THR A 35 11.29 -9.50 2.55
CA THR A 35 11.55 -10.86 3.04
C THR A 35 10.26 -11.46 3.61
N TYR A 36 9.57 -10.70 4.46
CA TYR A 36 8.28 -11.10 5.02
C TYR A 36 7.28 -11.52 3.93
N LEU A 37 7.09 -10.70 2.89
CA LEU A 37 6.15 -11.04 1.81
C LEU A 37 6.62 -12.23 0.98
N LEU A 38 7.92 -12.40 0.72
CA LEU A 38 8.42 -13.57 0.00
C LEU A 38 8.16 -14.88 0.76
N ASP A 39 8.26 -14.83 2.08
CA ASP A 39 8.07 -15.98 2.98
C ASP A 39 6.58 -16.31 3.19
N THR A 40 5.72 -15.30 3.25
CA THR A 40 4.29 -15.44 3.59
C THR A 40 3.36 -15.55 2.39
N VAL A 41 3.69 -14.93 1.25
CA VAL A 41 2.82 -14.93 0.07
C VAL A 41 2.96 -16.26 -0.69
N PRO A 42 1.86 -17.00 -0.92
CA PRO A 42 1.88 -18.19 -1.77
C PRO A 42 2.10 -17.81 -3.25
N GLU A 43 2.42 -18.80 -4.08
CA GLU A 43 2.41 -18.57 -5.53
C GLU A 43 0.99 -18.51 -6.08
N LEU A 44 0.75 -17.62 -7.04
CA LEU A 44 -0.48 -17.62 -7.83
C LEU A 44 -0.67 -18.95 -8.57
N PRO A 45 -1.94 -19.37 -8.80
CA PRO A 45 -2.27 -20.49 -9.66
C PRO A 45 -1.61 -20.39 -11.05
N LYS A 46 -1.27 -21.53 -11.65
CA LYS A 46 -0.51 -21.60 -12.91
C LYS A 46 -1.30 -21.06 -14.11
N GLU A 47 -2.62 -21.05 -13.98
CA GLU A 47 -3.61 -20.58 -14.95
C GLU A 47 -3.57 -19.06 -15.11
N ILE A 48 -3.06 -18.33 -14.12
CA ILE A 48 -2.94 -16.87 -14.18
C ILE A 48 -1.76 -16.48 -15.09
N PRO A 49 -2.00 -15.72 -16.17
CA PRO A 49 -0.93 -15.27 -17.06
C PRO A 49 0.06 -14.34 -16.34
N ILE A 50 1.35 -14.58 -16.57
CA ILE A 50 2.45 -13.77 -16.03
C ILE A 50 3.29 -13.22 -17.19
N GLY A 51 3.63 -11.93 -17.12
CA GLY A 51 4.45 -11.25 -18.13
C GLY A 51 3.71 -10.85 -19.41
N ILE A 52 2.43 -11.22 -19.52
CA ILE A 52 1.52 -10.77 -20.58
C ILE A 52 0.24 -10.20 -19.95
N PRO A 53 -0.46 -9.26 -20.62
CA PRO A 53 -1.75 -8.79 -20.15
C PRO A 53 -2.76 -9.95 -20.01
N ILE A 54 -3.54 -9.93 -18.94
CA ILE A 54 -4.63 -10.89 -18.72
C ILE A 54 -5.62 -10.77 -19.91
N PRO A 55 -5.89 -11.86 -20.67
CA PRO A 55 -6.63 -11.77 -21.94
C PRO A 55 -8.13 -11.59 -21.74
N GLU A 56 -8.69 -12.11 -20.66
CA GLU A 56 -10.10 -11.98 -20.29
C GLU A 56 -10.24 -11.82 -18.78
N SER A 57 -11.34 -11.24 -18.29
CA SER A 57 -11.49 -11.02 -16.84
C SER A 57 -11.60 -12.36 -16.12
N LEU A 58 -10.83 -12.52 -15.04
CA LEU A 58 -10.77 -13.73 -14.23
C LEU A 58 -11.33 -13.46 -12.83
N PHE A 59 -11.90 -14.50 -12.24
CA PHE A 59 -12.24 -14.59 -10.83
C PHE A 59 -11.32 -15.61 -10.18
N LEU A 60 -10.53 -15.18 -9.19
CA LEU A 60 -9.66 -16.03 -8.39
C LEU A 60 -10.36 -16.31 -7.07
N THR A 61 -10.83 -17.54 -6.88
CA THR A 61 -11.54 -17.94 -5.66
C THR A 61 -10.60 -17.95 -4.44
N SER A 62 -11.17 -17.87 -3.24
CA SER A 62 -10.44 -17.99 -1.98
C SER A 62 -9.74 -19.35 -1.82
N GLU A 63 -10.23 -20.38 -2.51
CA GLU A 63 -9.69 -21.74 -2.55
C GLU A 63 -8.57 -21.90 -3.61
N GLY A 64 -8.33 -20.88 -4.44
CA GLY A 64 -7.26 -20.86 -5.44
C GLY A 64 -7.66 -21.34 -6.84
N GLU A 65 -8.95 -21.57 -7.10
CA GLU A 65 -9.47 -21.85 -8.44
C GLU A 65 -9.56 -20.56 -9.28
N VAL A 66 -9.24 -20.66 -10.57
CA VAL A 66 -9.31 -19.56 -11.54
C VAL A 66 -10.46 -19.81 -12.51
N ILE A 67 -11.45 -18.93 -12.51
CA ILE A 67 -12.67 -19.05 -13.31
C ILE A 67 -12.80 -17.81 -14.21
N PRO A 68 -13.07 -17.94 -15.51
CA PRO A 68 -13.43 -16.79 -16.33
C PRO A 68 -14.64 -16.08 -15.75
N LEU A 69 -14.57 -14.76 -15.57
CA LEU A 69 -15.63 -13.99 -14.92
C LEU A 69 -16.97 -14.10 -15.67
N LYS A 70 -16.93 -14.31 -17.00
CA LYS A 70 -18.11 -14.49 -17.85
C LYS A 70 -18.90 -15.78 -17.56
N ASP A 71 -18.27 -16.75 -16.88
CA ASP A 71 -18.86 -18.04 -16.52
C ASP A 71 -19.55 -18.00 -15.15
N LEU A 72 -19.53 -16.85 -14.47
CA LEU A 72 -20.19 -16.66 -13.18
C LEU A 72 -21.59 -16.05 -13.34
N GLU A 73 -22.49 -16.48 -12.47
CA GLU A 73 -23.77 -15.82 -12.27
C GLU A 73 -23.64 -14.74 -11.18
N ILE A 74 -24.20 -13.57 -11.42
CA ILE A 74 -24.10 -12.43 -10.50
C ILE A 74 -25.51 -12.02 -10.06
N TYR A 75 -25.78 -12.11 -8.75
CA TYR A 75 -27.04 -11.67 -8.14
C TYR A 75 -26.74 -10.84 -6.90
N ASN A 76 -27.29 -9.63 -6.81
CA ASN A 76 -27.11 -8.72 -5.65
C ASN A 76 -25.63 -8.52 -5.23
N ASP A 77 -24.74 -8.30 -6.20
CA ASP A 77 -23.29 -8.18 -5.98
C ASP A 77 -22.59 -9.43 -5.42
N GLU A 78 -23.27 -10.58 -5.41
CA GLU A 78 -22.72 -11.89 -5.02
C GLU A 78 -22.43 -12.74 -6.26
N TYR A 79 -21.38 -13.56 -6.18
CA TYR A 79 -20.90 -14.39 -7.28
C TYR A 79 -21.23 -15.86 -7.05
N TYR A 80 -21.76 -16.51 -8.08
CA TYR A 80 -22.13 -17.91 -8.06
C TYR A 80 -21.48 -18.67 -9.21
N PHE A 81 -20.98 -19.88 -8.92
CA PHE A 81 -20.48 -20.81 -9.92
C PHE A 81 -21.16 -22.17 -9.73
N LYS A 82 -21.83 -22.66 -10.79
CA LYS A 82 -22.60 -23.92 -10.76
C LYS A 82 -23.63 -23.98 -9.62
N GLY A 83 -24.24 -22.85 -9.29
CA GLY A 83 -25.25 -22.73 -8.22
C GLY A 83 -24.69 -22.55 -6.81
N GLU A 84 -23.37 -22.60 -6.62
CA GLU A 84 -22.73 -22.37 -5.32
C GLU A 84 -22.20 -20.95 -5.20
N LYS A 85 -22.42 -20.31 -4.05
CA LYS A 85 -21.88 -18.99 -3.76
C LYS A 85 -20.37 -19.10 -3.53
N ILE A 86 -19.60 -18.33 -4.28
CA ILE A 86 -18.14 -18.28 -4.19
C ILE A 86 -17.67 -16.90 -3.76
N LYS A 87 -16.46 -16.86 -3.19
CA LYS A 87 -15.77 -15.62 -2.83
C LYS A 87 -14.38 -15.62 -3.44
N GLY A 88 -13.86 -14.44 -3.73
CA GLY A 88 -12.59 -14.31 -4.42
C GLY A 88 -12.28 -12.90 -4.87
N ALA A 89 -11.18 -12.77 -5.60
CA ALA A 89 -10.72 -11.55 -6.21
C ALA A 89 -11.07 -11.51 -7.70
N ILE A 90 -11.25 -10.31 -8.25
CA ILE A 90 -11.47 -10.09 -9.68
C ILE A 90 -10.22 -9.46 -10.31
N LEU A 91 -9.69 -10.13 -11.33
CA LEU A 91 -8.61 -9.62 -12.16
C LEU A 91 -9.19 -9.25 -13.53
N LYS A 92 -9.36 -7.96 -13.83
CA LYS A 92 -9.94 -7.52 -15.10
C LYS A 92 -8.96 -7.73 -16.25
N ALA A 93 -9.51 -7.98 -17.44
CA ALA A 93 -8.74 -8.06 -18.67
C ALA A 93 -7.85 -6.82 -18.86
N GLY A 94 -6.63 -7.03 -19.36
CA GLY A 94 -5.63 -5.99 -19.57
C GLY A 94 -4.75 -5.67 -18.36
N ALA A 95 -5.06 -6.15 -17.15
CA ALA A 95 -4.12 -6.08 -16.03
C ALA A 95 -2.86 -6.92 -16.31
N LEU A 96 -1.70 -6.49 -15.82
CA LEU A 96 -0.41 -7.14 -16.05
C LEU A 96 0.27 -7.50 -14.73
N LEU A 97 0.51 -8.78 -14.53
CA LEU A 97 1.27 -9.31 -13.39
C LEU A 97 2.67 -9.71 -13.86
N THR A 98 3.72 -9.25 -13.18
CA THR A 98 5.11 -9.53 -13.61
C THR A 98 5.78 -10.68 -12.85
N GLY A 99 5.05 -11.38 -11.98
CA GLY A 99 5.53 -12.59 -11.31
C GLY A 99 4.50 -13.17 -10.34
N LYS A 100 4.81 -14.35 -9.78
CA LYS A 100 3.83 -15.19 -9.09
C LYS A 100 3.60 -14.91 -7.61
N LYS A 101 4.54 -14.23 -6.94
CA LYS A 101 4.45 -13.92 -5.50
C LYS A 101 3.52 -12.73 -5.25
N ILE A 102 2.25 -12.88 -5.60
CA ILE A 102 1.21 -11.87 -5.42
C ILE A 102 0.00 -12.58 -4.82
N PHE A 103 -0.53 -12.04 -3.73
CA PHE A 103 -1.72 -12.58 -3.08
C PHE A 103 -2.86 -11.58 -3.10
N PHE A 104 -4.05 -12.06 -3.43
CA PHE A 104 -5.29 -11.28 -3.45
C PHE A 104 -6.30 -11.98 -2.55
N GLU A 105 -6.81 -11.29 -1.54
CA GLU A 105 -7.93 -11.79 -0.75
C GLU A 105 -9.28 -11.58 -1.45
N GLU A 106 -10.36 -12.07 -0.82
CA GLU A 106 -11.72 -11.86 -1.29
C GLU A 106 -12.04 -10.37 -1.48
N GLU A 107 -12.92 -10.08 -2.45
CA GLU A 107 -13.37 -8.72 -2.78
C GLU A 107 -12.27 -7.77 -3.31
N VAL A 108 -11.04 -8.25 -3.52
CA VAL A 108 -10.02 -7.46 -4.21
C VAL A 108 -10.38 -7.31 -5.68
N ILE A 109 -10.28 -6.09 -6.21
CA ILE A 109 -10.55 -5.78 -7.61
C ILE A 109 -9.31 -5.15 -8.24
N VAL A 110 -8.83 -5.77 -9.32
CA VAL A 110 -7.75 -5.25 -10.16
C VAL A 110 -8.35 -4.78 -11.48
N GLU A 111 -8.35 -3.48 -11.70
CA GLU A 111 -8.86 -2.83 -12.90
C GLU A 111 -7.89 -2.96 -14.10
N PRO A 112 -8.38 -2.74 -15.34
CA PRO A 112 -7.55 -2.85 -16.54
C PRO A 112 -6.28 -1.98 -16.50
N PHE A 113 -5.22 -2.49 -17.14
CA PHE A 113 -3.95 -1.80 -17.35
C PHE A 113 -3.18 -1.43 -16.08
N SER A 114 -3.59 -1.91 -14.90
CA SER A 114 -2.71 -1.90 -13.73
C SER A 114 -1.53 -2.84 -13.95
N LEU A 115 -0.32 -2.42 -13.59
CA LEU A 115 0.87 -3.26 -13.58
C LEU A 115 1.24 -3.57 -12.13
N ILE A 116 1.34 -4.86 -11.79
CA ILE A 116 1.71 -5.32 -10.45
C ILE A 116 2.95 -6.19 -10.52
N SER A 117 4.03 -5.75 -9.86
CA SER A 117 5.24 -6.53 -9.65
C SER A 117 5.29 -7.14 -8.25
N PRO A 118 5.79 -8.38 -8.12
CA PRO A 118 5.92 -9.04 -6.82
C PRO A 118 7.14 -8.52 -6.01
N PRO A 119 7.17 -8.82 -4.69
CA PRO A 119 6.12 -9.47 -3.93
C PRO A 119 5.01 -8.48 -3.51
N ALA A 120 3.75 -8.93 -3.53
CA ALA A 120 2.64 -8.08 -3.10
C ALA A 120 1.54 -8.87 -2.37
N TYR A 121 0.91 -8.23 -1.39
CA TYR A 121 -0.21 -8.78 -0.63
C TYR A 121 -1.32 -7.74 -0.57
N PHE A 122 -2.50 -8.12 -1.04
CA PHE A 122 -3.67 -7.25 -1.05
C PHE A 122 -4.78 -7.83 -0.18
N SER A 123 -5.03 -7.20 0.96
CA SER A 123 -6.11 -7.64 1.87
C SER A 123 -7.50 -7.36 1.29
N LYS A 124 -8.49 -7.99 1.91
CA LYS A 124 -9.90 -7.96 1.55
C LYS A 124 -10.40 -6.58 1.11
N GLY A 125 -11.10 -6.54 -0.02
CA GLY A 125 -11.75 -5.33 -0.53
C GLY A 125 -10.81 -4.25 -1.07
N THR A 126 -9.51 -4.55 -1.24
CA THR A 126 -8.56 -3.60 -1.85
C THR A 126 -8.96 -3.31 -3.31
N GLN A 127 -8.96 -2.03 -3.70
CA GLN A 127 -9.19 -1.60 -5.07
C GLN A 127 -7.88 -1.14 -5.70
N ILE A 128 -7.46 -1.82 -6.77
CA ILE A 128 -6.31 -1.47 -7.60
C ILE A 128 -6.88 -0.93 -8.91
N ARG A 129 -6.85 0.39 -9.06
CA ARG A 129 -7.55 1.08 -10.13
C ARG A 129 -6.73 1.24 -11.40
N HIS A 130 -7.43 1.59 -12.48
CA HIS A 130 -6.91 1.68 -13.83
C HIS A 130 -5.57 2.39 -13.92
N GLY A 131 -4.59 1.72 -14.53
CA GLY A 131 -3.26 2.28 -14.81
C GLY A 131 -2.37 2.49 -13.59
N SER A 132 -2.73 1.98 -12.40
CA SER A 132 -1.82 2.00 -11.25
C SER A 132 -0.54 1.21 -11.54
N TYR A 133 0.60 1.67 -11.02
CA TYR A 133 1.88 0.98 -11.13
C TYR A 133 2.39 0.56 -9.75
N ILE A 134 2.30 -0.73 -9.45
CA ILE A 134 2.67 -1.32 -8.16
C ILE A 134 3.96 -2.10 -8.32
N ARG A 135 4.98 -1.78 -7.51
CA ARG A 135 6.31 -2.41 -7.63
C ARG A 135 7.06 -2.52 -6.31
N GLY A 136 8.18 -3.25 -6.32
CA GLY A 136 8.93 -3.54 -5.11
C GLY A 136 8.11 -4.47 -4.22
N SER A 137 7.98 -4.13 -2.93
CA SER A 137 7.23 -4.93 -1.95
C SER A 137 6.01 -4.15 -1.46
N VAL A 138 4.79 -4.60 -1.73
CA VAL A 138 3.59 -3.83 -1.33
C VAL A 138 2.65 -4.67 -0.48
N TYR A 139 2.25 -4.10 0.66
CA TYR A 139 1.23 -4.67 1.54
C TYR A 139 0.07 -3.69 1.68
N THR A 140 -1.16 -4.20 1.61
CA THR A 140 -2.35 -3.45 1.96
C THR A 140 -3.16 -4.16 3.05
N GLY A 141 -3.67 -3.38 4.00
CA GLY A 141 -4.78 -3.74 4.87
C GLY A 141 -6.11 -3.66 4.12
N GLU A 142 -7.21 -3.85 4.84
CA GLU A 142 -8.53 -3.98 4.21
C GLU A 142 -8.99 -2.68 3.54
N LYS A 143 -9.75 -2.80 2.44
CA LYS A 143 -10.44 -1.67 1.79
C LYS A 143 -9.53 -0.50 1.38
N VAL A 144 -8.25 -0.79 1.11
CA VAL A 144 -7.30 0.18 0.59
C VAL A 144 -7.64 0.55 -0.85
N VAL A 145 -7.38 1.80 -1.24
CA VAL A 145 -7.52 2.25 -2.63
C VAL A 145 -6.17 2.68 -3.17
N ILE A 146 -5.65 1.93 -4.14
CA ILE A 146 -4.54 2.33 -5.00
C ILE A 146 -5.14 2.80 -6.31
N GLY A 147 -5.07 4.11 -6.52
CA GLY A 147 -5.90 4.81 -7.47
C GLY A 147 -5.38 4.90 -8.90
N HIS A 148 -6.14 5.60 -9.73
CA HIS A 148 -5.82 5.82 -11.14
C HIS A 148 -4.43 6.43 -11.30
N THR A 149 -3.58 5.78 -12.12
CA THR A 149 -2.18 6.19 -12.39
C THR A 149 -1.34 6.49 -11.15
N THR A 150 -1.69 5.88 -10.02
CA THR A 150 -0.91 5.98 -8.80
C THR A 150 0.23 4.97 -8.84
N GLU A 151 1.45 5.44 -8.58
CA GLU A 151 2.62 4.59 -8.44
C GLU A 151 2.90 4.30 -6.96
N VAL A 152 2.99 3.02 -6.62
CA VAL A 152 3.34 2.54 -5.28
C VAL A 152 4.59 1.68 -5.36
N LYS A 153 5.58 1.99 -4.52
CA LYS A 153 6.82 1.25 -4.44
C LYS A 153 7.21 0.97 -3.00
N ASN A 154 7.43 -0.31 -2.66
CA ASN A 154 7.98 -0.73 -1.36
C ASN A 154 7.25 -0.12 -0.16
N SER A 155 5.93 -0.28 -0.04
CA SER A 155 5.13 0.50 0.92
C SER A 155 4.03 -0.32 1.60
N ILE A 156 3.64 0.12 2.78
CA ILE A 156 2.60 -0.48 3.62
C ILE A 156 1.42 0.49 3.69
N PHE A 157 0.23 -0.03 3.46
CA PHE A 157 -1.03 0.70 3.64
C PHE A 157 -1.83 -0.04 4.71
N PHE A 158 -2.24 0.64 5.77
CA PHE A 158 -3.21 0.09 6.70
C PHE A 158 -4.64 0.33 6.21
N SER A 159 -5.59 -0.24 6.95
CA SER A 159 -6.96 -0.39 6.49
C SER A 159 -7.61 0.94 6.12
N SER A 160 -8.35 0.95 5.02
CA SER A 160 -9.04 2.11 4.45
C SER A 160 -8.15 3.28 4.03
N ALA A 161 -6.82 3.11 3.95
CA ALA A 161 -5.93 4.11 3.39
C ALA A 161 -6.17 4.30 1.88
N LYS A 162 -6.09 5.55 1.40
CA LYS A 162 -6.46 5.93 0.03
C LYS A 162 -5.39 6.79 -0.62
N ALA A 163 -4.89 6.31 -1.75
CA ALA A 163 -4.08 7.07 -2.70
C ALA A 163 -4.81 7.08 -4.05
N SER A 164 -5.91 7.84 -4.12
CA SER A 164 -6.95 7.60 -5.15
C SER A 164 -6.61 8.15 -6.54
N HIS A 165 -5.70 9.12 -6.66
CA HIS A 165 -5.47 9.83 -7.92
C HIS A 165 -4.03 10.36 -8.05
N PHE A 166 -3.34 9.97 -9.12
CA PHE A 166 -2.08 10.58 -9.60
C PHE A 166 -0.97 10.72 -8.53
N ALA A 167 -0.91 9.80 -7.58
CA ALA A 167 0.01 9.89 -6.44
C ALA A 167 1.29 9.07 -6.65
N TYR A 168 2.37 9.47 -5.98
CA TYR A 168 3.59 8.68 -5.87
C TYR A 168 3.84 8.32 -4.41
N ILE A 169 3.95 7.03 -4.10
CA ILE A 169 4.17 6.49 -2.77
C ILE A 169 5.41 5.61 -2.81
N GLY A 170 6.56 6.16 -2.41
CA GLY A 170 7.82 5.41 -2.37
C GLY A 170 8.28 5.16 -0.95
N ASP A 171 8.59 3.90 -0.61
CA ASP A 171 9.23 3.51 0.65
C ASP A 171 8.53 4.13 1.88
N SER A 172 7.20 4.00 1.97
CA SER A 172 6.33 4.74 2.90
C SER A 172 5.36 3.83 3.65
N ILE A 173 4.84 4.32 4.77
CA ILE A 173 3.78 3.65 5.55
C ILE A 173 2.61 4.63 5.71
N LEU A 174 1.43 4.20 5.32
CA LEU A 174 0.19 4.96 5.48
C LEU A 174 -0.69 4.29 6.52
N GLY A 175 -1.01 5.03 7.58
CA GLY A 175 -1.88 4.62 8.66
C GLY A 175 -3.32 4.34 8.25
N ASN A 176 -4.11 3.84 9.21
CA ASN A 176 -5.52 3.56 9.04
C ASN A 176 -6.26 4.82 8.58
N SER A 177 -7.09 4.69 7.56
CA SER A 177 -7.92 5.78 7.02
C SER A 177 -7.13 7.03 6.62
N VAL A 178 -5.85 6.90 6.25
CA VAL A 178 -5.10 7.99 5.62
C VAL A 178 -5.71 8.32 4.25
N ASN A 179 -5.85 9.60 3.93
CA ASN A 179 -6.33 10.04 2.62
C ASN A 179 -5.33 10.97 1.96
N LEU A 180 -4.76 10.53 0.83
CA LEU A 180 -3.89 11.35 0.02
C LEU A 180 -4.69 12.13 -1.02
N GLY A 181 -4.58 13.45 -0.96
CA GLY A 181 -5.11 14.34 -1.99
C GLY A 181 -4.55 14.01 -3.38
N ALA A 182 -5.33 14.32 -4.42
CA ALA A 182 -4.92 14.04 -5.79
C ALA A 182 -3.56 14.68 -6.08
N GLY A 183 -2.65 13.92 -6.66
CA GLY A 183 -1.32 14.42 -6.97
C GLY A 183 -0.37 14.53 -5.77
N THR A 184 -0.66 13.97 -4.59
CA THR A 184 0.34 13.93 -3.50
C THR A 184 1.57 13.11 -3.90
N LYS A 185 2.78 13.58 -3.54
CA LYS A 185 4.02 12.82 -3.73
C LYS A 185 4.75 12.61 -2.40
N LEU A 186 5.05 11.35 -2.10
CA LEU A 186 5.93 10.93 -1.00
C LEU A 186 7.30 10.63 -1.58
N ALA A 187 8.16 11.66 -1.64
CA ALA A 187 9.50 11.53 -2.20
C ALA A 187 10.37 10.69 -1.25
N ASN A 188 11.14 9.75 -1.80
CA ASN A 188 11.87 8.75 -1.01
C ASN A 188 13.40 8.84 -1.09
N LEU A 189 13.96 9.71 -1.92
CA LEU A 189 15.41 9.78 -2.15
C LEU A 189 15.90 11.22 -2.02
N LYS A 190 16.91 11.44 -1.16
CA LYS A 190 17.62 12.72 -1.09
C LYS A 190 18.46 12.95 -2.34
N PHE A 191 18.65 14.21 -2.71
CA PHE A 191 19.58 14.57 -3.79
C PHE A 191 21.01 14.09 -3.52
N SER A 192 21.44 14.11 -2.26
CA SER A 192 22.75 13.59 -1.86
C SER A 192 22.91 12.07 -2.00
N LYS A 193 21.82 11.32 -2.19
CA LYS A 193 21.78 9.85 -2.24
C LYS A 193 22.39 9.15 -1.01
N THR A 194 22.49 9.87 0.11
CA THR A 194 22.97 9.36 1.40
C THR A 194 21.83 8.78 2.23
N ILE A 195 22.17 8.04 3.28
CA ILE A 195 21.20 7.46 4.22
C ILE A 195 20.31 8.55 4.82
N ILE A 196 19.01 8.28 4.94
CA ILE A 196 18.03 9.19 5.56
C ILE A 196 18.33 9.27 7.06
N THR A 197 18.45 10.50 7.54
CA THR A 197 18.74 10.85 8.92
C THR A 197 17.65 11.78 9.43
N LEU A 198 17.18 11.57 10.64
CA LEU A 198 16.12 12.35 11.27
C LEU A 198 16.69 13.10 12.47
N VAL A 199 16.17 14.27 12.78
CA VAL A 199 16.47 14.96 14.04
C VAL A 199 15.28 14.75 14.97
N ILE A 200 15.50 14.06 16.09
CA ILE A 200 14.47 13.69 17.06
C ILE A 200 14.99 14.07 18.44
N ASN A 201 14.28 14.95 19.15
CA ASN A 201 14.71 15.47 20.47
C ASN A 201 16.17 15.96 20.48
N ASN A 202 16.57 16.71 19.44
CA ASN A 202 17.94 17.22 19.20
C ASN A 202 19.02 16.14 18.97
N GLU A 203 18.65 14.87 18.80
CA GLU A 203 19.56 13.80 18.44
C GLU A 203 19.41 13.42 16.97
N ILE A 204 20.54 13.12 16.31
CA ILE A 204 20.54 12.62 14.94
C ILE A 204 20.32 11.11 14.95
N VAL A 205 19.26 10.68 14.28
CA VAL A 205 18.85 9.28 14.16
C VAL A 205 19.12 8.79 12.77
N ASN A 206 19.91 7.73 12.65
CA ASN A 206 20.15 7.08 11.38
C ASN A 206 19.09 6.01 11.13
N THR A 207 18.34 6.15 10.02
CA THR A 207 17.28 5.18 9.69
C THR A 207 17.83 3.86 9.15
N GLY A 208 19.07 3.85 8.66
CA GLY A 208 19.67 2.74 7.90
C GLY A 208 19.18 2.64 6.45
N LEU A 209 18.27 3.52 6.01
CA LEU A 209 17.65 3.47 4.69
C LEU A 209 18.19 4.56 3.77
N LYS A 210 18.71 4.19 2.60
CA LYS A 210 19.03 5.18 1.53
C LYS A 210 17.77 5.72 0.85
N LYS A 211 16.69 4.94 0.86
CA LYS A 211 15.37 5.34 0.35
C LYS A 211 14.31 5.15 1.44
N MET A 212 13.63 6.22 1.79
CA MET A 212 12.50 6.25 2.73
C MET A 212 11.67 7.48 2.41
N GLY A 213 10.39 7.29 2.16
CA GLY A 213 9.42 8.36 1.93
C GLY A 213 8.88 8.90 3.23
N ALA A 214 7.59 8.73 3.45
CA ALA A 214 6.90 9.25 4.61
C ALA A 214 6.21 8.16 5.44
N ILE A 215 6.15 8.39 6.75
CA ILE A 215 5.35 7.61 7.69
C ILE A 215 4.19 8.51 8.13
N LEU A 216 2.98 8.19 7.67
CA LEU A 216 1.78 8.92 8.01
C LEU A 216 0.99 8.09 9.01
N GLY A 217 0.76 8.64 10.19
CA GLY A 217 -0.10 8.01 11.18
C GLY A 217 -1.57 7.99 10.76
N ASP A 218 -2.37 7.27 11.52
CA ASP A 218 -3.79 7.08 11.30
C ASP A 218 -4.53 8.41 11.13
N LEU A 219 -5.51 8.43 10.24
CA LEU A 219 -6.36 9.59 9.95
C LEU A 219 -5.61 10.82 9.44
N CYS A 220 -4.34 10.70 9.01
CA CYS A 220 -3.66 11.80 8.33
C CYS A 220 -4.30 12.11 6.99
N GLN A 221 -4.29 13.38 6.61
CA GLN A 221 -4.80 13.83 5.32
C GLN A 221 -3.80 14.75 4.64
N THR A 222 -3.66 14.59 3.32
CA THR A 222 -2.89 15.52 2.51
C THR A 222 -3.82 16.21 1.51
N GLY A 223 -3.60 17.50 1.29
CA GLY A 223 -4.26 18.26 0.25
C GLY A 223 -3.69 17.95 -1.12
N CYS A 224 -4.44 18.29 -2.17
CA CYS A 224 -4.00 18.06 -3.55
C CYS A 224 -2.63 18.68 -3.84
N ASN A 225 -1.81 17.98 -4.61
CA ASN A 225 -0.47 18.39 -5.02
C ASN A 225 0.49 18.70 -3.84
N SER A 226 0.24 18.19 -2.64
CA SER A 226 1.22 18.27 -1.56
C SER A 226 2.43 17.38 -1.82
N VAL A 227 3.57 17.74 -1.24
CA VAL A 227 4.80 16.95 -1.30
C VAL A 227 5.28 16.68 0.12
N LEU A 228 5.61 15.42 0.42
CA LEU A 228 6.29 15.05 1.66
C LEU A 228 7.71 14.63 1.29
N GLN A 229 8.69 15.25 1.95
CA GLN A 229 10.10 14.99 1.69
C GLN A 229 10.56 13.64 2.29
N PRO A 230 11.68 13.08 1.81
CA PRO A 230 12.24 11.84 2.36
C PRO A 230 12.48 11.94 3.86
N GLY A 231 11.95 11.00 4.64
CA GLY A 231 12.06 11.01 6.10
C GLY A 231 11.02 11.90 6.81
N THR A 232 9.85 12.11 6.21
CA THR A 232 8.74 12.81 6.89
C THR A 232 7.97 11.84 7.78
N LEU A 233 7.85 12.14 9.07
CA LEU A 233 7.08 11.35 10.04
C LEU A 233 5.94 12.22 10.60
N LEU A 234 4.71 11.99 10.14
CA LEU A 234 3.52 12.69 10.62
C LEU A 234 2.75 11.81 11.60
N GLY A 235 2.64 12.24 12.85
CA GLY A 235 1.78 11.59 13.83
C GLY A 235 0.31 11.64 13.43
N LYS A 236 -0.51 10.75 14.03
CA LYS A 236 -1.93 10.58 13.69
C LYS A 236 -2.73 11.88 13.68
N LYS A 237 -3.78 11.93 12.86
CA LYS A 237 -4.71 13.06 12.72
C LYS A 237 -4.03 14.38 12.25
N SER A 238 -2.90 14.29 11.56
CA SER A 238 -2.19 15.45 11.01
C SER A 238 -2.67 15.80 9.60
N TYR A 239 -2.46 17.05 9.20
CA TYR A 239 -2.90 17.59 7.92
C TYR A 239 -1.75 18.27 7.17
N VAL A 240 -1.63 18.02 5.87
CA VAL A 240 -0.78 18.80 4.96
C VAL A 240 -1.68 19.56 4.01
N TYR A 241 -1.58 20.89 3.96
CA TYR A 241 -2.48 21.70 3.14
C TYR A 241 -2.18 21.54 1.64
N PRO A 242 -3.15 21.85 0.75
CA PRO A 242 -2.95 21.75 -0.70
C PRO A 242 -1.72 22.52 -1.17
N GLY A 243 -0.92 21.91 -2.05
CA GLY A 243 0.29 22.50 -2.61
C GLY A 243 1.45 22.69 -1.62
N LYS A 244 1.34 22.24 -0.37
CA LYS A 244 2.38 22.41 0.64
C LYS A 244 3.42 21.30 0.63
N VAL A 245 4.63 21.69 1.04
CA VAL A 245 5.76 20.79 1.20
C VAL A 245 5.98 20.54 2.69
N CYS A 246 5.83 19.29 3.13
CA CYS A 246 6.26 18.86 4.45
C CYS A 246 7.73 18.46 4.40
N GLY A 247 8.56 19.12 5.19
CA GLY A 247 9.97 18.80 5.33
C GLY A 247 10.20 17.47 6.06
N PRO A 248 11.46 16.97 6.06
CA PRO A 248 11.83 15.81 6.85
C PRO A 248 11.72 16.11 8.34
N GLY A 249 11.55 15.07 9.14
CA GLY A 249 11.51 15.18 10.59
C GLY A 249 10.27 14.57 11.20
N TYR A 250 10.17 14.74 12.51
CA TYR A 250 9.13 14.15 13.33
C TYR A 250 8.12 15.22 13.78
N PHE A 251 6.86 15.01 13.43
CA PHE A 251 5.74 15.90 13.73
C PHE A 251 4.72 15.17 14.63
N LEU A 252 4.31 15.84 15.71
CA LEU A 252 3.38 15.27 16.69
C LEU A 252 1.96 15.09 16.11
N PRO A 253 1.13 14.22 16.72
CA PRO A 253 -0.27 14.09 16.36
C PRO A 253 -1.02 15.43 16.29
N GLY A 254 -1.92 15.58 15.32
CA GLY A 254 -2.70 16.80 15.12
C GLY A 254 -1.96 17.96 14.47
N THR A 255 -0.73 17.76 13.99
CA THR A 255 0.05 18.82 13.34
C THR A 255 -0.60 19.27 12.04
N LYS A 256 -0.56 20.58 11.76
CA LYS A 256 -1.05 21.18 10.51
C LYS A 256 0.11 21.83 9.76
N ILE A 257 0.51 21.26 8.65
CA ILE A 257 1.51 21.83 7.73
C ILE A 257 0.78 22.76 6.77
N LYS A 258 1.01 24.06 6.96
CA LYS A 258 0.28 25.14 6.28
C LYS A 258 1.09 25.83 5.20
#